data_AF-A0A2I2M6W9-F1
#
_entry.id   AF-A0A2I2M6W9-F1
#
_cell.length_a   1.000
_cell.length_b   1.000
_cell.length_c   1.000
_cell.angle_alpha   90.00
_cell.angle_beta   90.00
_cell.angle_gamma   90.00
#
_symmetry.space_group_name_H-M   'P 1'
#
loop_
_entity.id
_entity.type
_entity.pdbx_description
1 polymer ?
#
loop_
_entity_poly.entity_id
_entity_poly.type
_entity_poly.pdbx_seq_one_letter_code
_entity_poly.pdbx_strand_id
1 'polypeptide(L)'
;MSFLNNKSEFNLEGAKLLIENSLFAPSVHCSYYAVFQKLKHQYIIKEDITYDDLSDRIMADKRNTHKYVIEEFCNFIQDRYKKREIKNKINDLKAFRIQSDYENLEINHSISSFALTKSETLLKELKTI
;
A
#
# COMPACT_ATOMS: atom_id res chain seq x y z
N MET A 1 4.15 -17.03 8.74
CA MET A 1 3.44 -15.99 7.96
C MET A 1 2.94 -14.92 8.92
N SER A 2 3.21 -13.64 8.66
CA SER A 2 2.64 -12.54 9.47
C SER A 2 1.16 -12.36 9.15
N PHE A 3 0.32 -12.10 10.16
CA PHE A 3 -1.07 -11.69 9.96
C PHE A 3 -1.19 -10.48 9.02
N LEU A 4 -0.20 -9.58 9.03
CA LEU A 4 -0.22 -8.41 8.15
C LEU A 4 0.06 -8.77 6.68
N ASN A 5 0.90 -9.79 6.44
CA ASN A 5 1.09 -10.31 5.09
C ASN A 5 -0.18 -10.98 4.56
N ASN A 6 -0.87 -11.75 5.41
CA ASN A 6 -2.13 -12.38 5.02
C ASN A 6 -3.20 -11.32 4.73
N LYS A 7 -3.31 -10.27 5.56
CA LYS A 7 -4.21 -9.14 5.29
C LYS A 7 -3.91 -8.44 3.97
N SER A 8 -2.63 -8.32 3.60
CA SER A 8 -2.23 -7.77 2.30
C SER A 8 -2.78 -8.62 1.14
N GLU A 9 -2.64 -9.94 1.24
CA GLU A 9 -3.15 -10.90 0.26
C GLU A 9 -4.69 -10.88 0.19
N PHE A 10 -5.36 -10.85 1.35
CA PHE A 10 -6.83 -10.76 1.42
C PHE A 10 -7.36 -9.45 0.84
N ASN A 11 -6.66 -8.33 1.06
CA ASN A 11 -7.04 -7.06 0.46
C ASN A 11 -6.87 -7.09 -1.06
N LEU A 12 -5.82 -7.72 -1.59
CA LEU A 12 -5.66 -7.85 -3.03
C LEU A 12 -6.78 -8.68 -3.64
N GLU A 13 -7.12 -9.80 -3.03
CA GLU A 13 -8.22 -10.67 -3.48
C GLU A 13 -9.58 -9.97 -3.34
N GLY A 14 -9.81 -9.31 -2.21
CA GLY A 14 -11.01 -8.51 -1.97
C GLY A 14 -11.20 -7.42 -3.02
N ALA A 15 -10.13 -6.74 -3.44
CA ALA A 15 -10.22 -5.76 -4.51
C ALA A 15 -10.74 -6.36 -5.83
N LYS A 16 -10.31 -7.59 -6.19
CA LYS A 16 -10.77 -8.28 -7.39
C LYS A 16 -12.26 -8.61 -7.32
N LEU A 17 -12.66 -9.27 -6.23
CA LEU A 17 -14.06 -9.65 -5.99
C LEU A 17 -14.98 -8.43 -5.98
N LEU A 18 -14.54 -7.31 -5.37
CA LEU A 18 -15.32 -6.08 -5.34
C LEU A 18 -15.48 -5.48 -6.73
N ILE A 19 -14.45 -5.48 -7.57
CA ILE A 19 -14.56 -5.00 -8.97
C ILE A 19 -15.51 -5.87 -9.78
N GLU A 20 -15.41 -7.19 -9.66
CA GLU A 20 -16.31 -8.14 -10.33
C GLU A 20 -17.78 -7.91 -9.96
N ASN A 21 -18.04 -7.46 -8.73
CA ASN A 21 -19.38 -7.15 -8.24
C ASN A 21 -19.76 -5.67 -8.40
N SER A 22 -19.04 -4.89 -9.21
CA SER A 22 -19.27 -3.46 -9.45
C SER A 22 -19.19 -2.57 -8.20
N LEU A 23 -18.50 -3.02 -7.16
CA LEU A 23 -18.22 -2.29 -5.92
C LEU A 23 -16.86 -1.56 -6.02
N PHE A 24 -16.81 -0.54 -6.88
CA PHE A 24 -15.54 0.09 -7.30
C PHE A 24 -14.85 0.91 -6.21
N ALA A 25 -15.58 1.71 -5.44
CA ALA A 25 -14.99 2.52 -4.37
C ALA A 25 -14.27 1.66 -3.30
N PRO A 26 -14.91 0.67 -2.65
CA PRO A 26 -14.22 -0.15 -1.65
C PRO A 26 -13.07 -0.98 -2.24
N SER A 27 -13.08 -1.28 -3.55
CA SER A 27 -11.96 -2.01 -4.16
C SER A 27 -10.69 -1.17 -4.27
N VAL A 28 -10.79 0.16 -4.42
CA VAL A 28 -9.64 1.08 -4.40
C VAL A 28 -9.00 1.10 -3.00
N HIS A 29 -9.83 1.12 -1.95
CA HIS A 29 -9.35 1.00 -0.57
C HIS A 29 -8.55 -0.30 -0.38
N CYS A 30 -9.13 -1.43 -0.77
CA CYS A 30 -8.48 -2.73 -0.70
C CYS A 30 -7.17 -2.75 -1.52
N SER A 31 -7.16 -2.20 -2.73
CA SER A 31 -5.97 -2.11 -3.59
C SER A 31 -4.82 -1.36 -2.91
N TYR A 32 -5.12 -0.23 -2.24
CA TYR A 32 -4.14 0.53 -1.49
C TYR A 32 -3.61 -0.23 -0.26
N TYR A 33 -4.52 -0.79 0.55
CA TYR A 33 -4.13 -1.48 1.78
C TYR A 33 -3.36 -2.77 1.53
N ALA A 34 -3.61 -3.44 0.41
CA ALA A 34 -2.79 -4.56 -0.04
C ALA A 34 -1.30 -4.17 -0.10
N VAL A 35 -0.97 -3.05 -0.76
CA VAL A 35 0.41 -2.54 -0.84
C VAL A 35 0.91 -2.05 0.52
N PHE A 36 0.12 -1.22 1.22
CA PHE A 36 0.57 -0.61 2.46
C PHE A 36 0.92 -1.64 3.55
N GLN A 37 0.10 -2.69 3.67
CA GLN A 37 0.33 -3.77 4.63
C GLN A 37 1.56 -4.60 4.24
N LYS A 38 1.79 -4.83 2.93
CA LYS A 38 3.01 -5.49 2.44
C LYS A 38 4.25 -4.67 2.74
N LEU A 39 4.22 -3.37 2.49
CA LEU A 39 5.31 -2.44 2.81
C LEU A 39 5.67 -2.51 4.30
N LYS A 40 4.66 -2.38 5.17
CA LYS A 40 4.85 -2.44 6.61
C LYS A 40 5.44 -3.78 7.05
N HIS A 41 4.97 -4.90 6.49
CA HIS A 41 5.53 -6.22 6.78
C HIS A 41 6.99 -6.36 6.31
N GLN A 42 7.31 -5.90 5.09
CA GLN A 42 8.66 -5.97 4.55
C GLN A 42 9.64 -5.06 5.30
N TYR A 43 9.19 -3.88 5.73
CA TYR A 43 9.97 -2.96 6.54
C TYR A 43 10.48 -3.65 7.81
N ILE A 44 9.57 -4.32 8.54
CA ILE A 44 9.88 -5.04 9.77
C ILE A 44 10.90 -6.16 9.54
N ILE A 45 10.76 -6.91 8.45
CA ILE A 45 11.73 -7.97 8.09
C ILE A 45 13.09 -7.36 7.79
N LYS A 46 13.16 -6.26 7.02
CA LYS A 46 14.42 -5.65 6.59
C LYS A 46 15.19 -5.00 7.73
N GLU A 47 14.47 -4.41 8.68
CA GLU A 47 15.06 -3.76 9.86
C GLU A 47 15.36 -4.73 11.00
N ASP A 48 14.88 -5.99 10.91
CA ASP A 48 14.96 -6.99 11.97
C ASP A 48 14.37 -6.49 13.31
N ILE A 49 13.16 -5.93 13.24
CA ILE A 49 12.43 -5.40 14.41
C ILE A 49 11.09 -6.10 14.61
N THR A 50 10.42 -5.81 15.72
CA THR A 50 9.04 -6.24 15.97
C THR A 50 7.99 -5.22 15.49
N TYR A 51 6.71 -5.60 15.53
CA TYR A 51 5.62 -4.67 15.28
C TYR A 51 5.47 -3.62 16.38
N ASP A 52 5.85 -3.95 17.61
CA ASP A 52 5.82 -3.04 18.75
C ASP A 52 6.92 -2.00 18.62
N ASP A 53 8.15 -2.43 18.26
CA ASP A 53 9.25 -1.50 17.95
C ASP A 53 8.88 -0.51 16.85
N LEU A 54 8.23 -0.98 15.78
CA LEU A 54 7.76 -0.08 14.72
C LEU A 54 6.69 0.90 15.25
N SER A 55 5.81 0.44 16.13
CA SER A 55 4.76 1.29 16.70
C SER A 55 5.36 2.38 17.58
N ASP A 56 6.34 2.03 18.42
CA ASP A 56 7.08 2.98 19.26
C ASP A 56 7.85 4.00 18.42
N ARG A 57 8.54 3.54 17.36
CA ARG A 57 9.24 4.43 16.41
C ARG A 57 8.28 5.42 15.74
N ILE A 58 7.08 4.98 15.35
CA ILE A 58 6.07 5.84 14.73
C ILE A 58 5.50 6.82 15.76
N MET A 59 5.27 6.39 17.01
CA MET A 59 4.77 7.25 18.09
C MET A 59 5.77 8.34 18.48
N ALA A 60 7.07 8.04 18.41
CA ALA A 60 8.13 9.02 18.63
C ALA A 60 8.34 9.98 17.44
N ASP A 61 7.79 9.66 16.26
CA ASP A 61 7.91 10.47 15.05
C ASP A 61 6.72 11.45 14.90
N LYS A 62 6.94 12.57 14.22
CA LYS A 62 5.89 13.58 13.96
C LYS A 62 5.05 13.26 12.72
N ARG A 63 5.47 12.30 11.89
CA ARG A 63 4.78 11.85 10.68
C ARG A 63 3.67 10.86 11.05
N ASN A 64 2.57 10.88 10.30
CA ASN A 64 1.59 9.80 10.41
C ASN A 64 2.17 8.46 9.94
N THR A 65 1.58 7.37 10.43
CA THR A 65 1.98 5.97 10.15
C THR A 65 2.20 5.70 8.66
N HIS A 66 1.30 6.17 7.80
CA HIS A 66 1.41 5.92 6.36
C HIS A 66 2.65 6.59 5.77
N LYS A 67 2.83 7.89 6.07
CA LYS A 67 3.99 8.64 5.57
C LYS A 67 5.30 8.05 6.09
N TYR A 68 5.36 7.73 7.38
CA TYR A 68 6.54 7.13 8.01
C TYR A 68 6.94 5.83 7.29
N VAL A 69 6.06 4.84 7.24
CA VAL A 69 6.38 3.51 6.67
C VAL A 69 6.79 3.61 5.21
N ILE A 70 6.12 4.45 4.41
CA ILE A 70 6.45 4.63 2.99
C ILE A 70 7.84 5.25 2.82
N GLU A 71 8.15 6.31 3.57
CA GLU A 71 9.43 6.99 3.48
C GLU A 71 10.58 6.11 3.95
N GLU A 72 10.44 5.45 5.11
CA GLU A 72 11.47 4.58 5.65
C GLU A 72 11.71 3.36 4.77
N PHE A 73 10.66 2.71 4.26
CA PHE A 73 10.83 1.61 3.32
C PHE A 73 11.54 2.06 2.03
N CYS A 74 11.18 3.23 1.48
CA CYS A 74 11.82 3.75 0.29
C CYS A 74 13.31 4.11 0.51
N ASN A 75 13.75 4.30 1.76
CA ASN A 75 15.16 4.55 2.07
C ASN A 75 16.04 3.31 1.89
N PHE A 76 15.49 2.09 1.89
CA PHE A 76 16.25 0.88 1.54
C PHE A 76 16.60 0.78 0.05
N ILE A 77 15.84 1.47 -0.80
CA ILE A 77 16.03 1.40 -2.25
C ILE A 77 17.19 2.32 -2.65
N GLN A 78 18.34 1.70 -2.95
CA GLN A 78 19.57 2.42 -3.33
C GLN A 78 19.47 3.10 -4.70
N ASP A 79 18.83 2.43 -5.66
CA ASP A 79 18.60 3.00 -6.99
C ASP A 79 17.60 4.16 -6.89
N ARG A 80 18.07 5.38 -7.20
CA ARG A 80 17.27 6.60 -7.10
C ARG A 80 16.09 6.61 -8.07
N TYR A 81 16.25 6.05 -9.26
CA TYR A 81 15.17 5.97 -10.25
C TYR A 81 14.09 5.00 -9.78
N LYS A 82 14.49 3.79 -9.34
CA LYS A 82 13.57 2.79 -8.79
C LYS A 82 12.87 3.30 -7.53
N LYS A 83 13.60 3.97 -6.63
CA LYS A 83 13.05 4.62 -5.43
C LYS A 83 11.97 5.62 -5.79
N ARG A 84 12.25 6.52 -6.73
CA ARG A 84 11.30 7.55 -7.19
C ARG A 84 10.08 6.91 -7.83
N GLU A 85 10.27 5.92 -8.69
CA GLU A 85 9.19 5.22 -9.38
C GLU A 85 8.24 4.54 -8.40
N ILE A 86 8.77 3.75 -7.45
CA ILE A 86 7.97 3.06 -6.44
C ILE A 86 7.23 4.08 -5.56
N LYS A 87 7.92 5.12 -5.11
CA LYS A 87 7.31 6.18 -4.28
C LYS A 87 6.15 6.86 -5.02
N ASN A 88 6.31 7.15 -6.31
CA ASN A 88 5.25 7.73 -7.13
C ASN A 88 4.05 6.80 -7.26
N LYS A 89 4.25 5.52 -7.59
CA LYS A 89 3.16 4.54 -7.68
C LYS A 89 2.39 4.41 -6.35
N ILE A 90 3.09 4.41 -5.21
CA ILE A 90 2.46 4.36 -3.89
C ILE A 90 1.65 5.64 -3.62
N ASN A 91 2.19 6.81 -3.98
CA ASN A 91 1.50 8.09 -3.82
C ASN A 91 0.25 8.17 -4.71
N ASP A 92 0.29 7.65 -5.93
CA ASP A 92 -0.88 7.54 -6.81
C ASP A 92 -1.98 6.71 -6.14
N LEU A 93 -1.65 5.52 -5.63
CA LEU A 93 -2.61 4.67 -4.91
C LEU A 93 -3.18 5.36 -3.67
N LYS A 94 -2.33 6.10 -2.94
CA LYS A 94 -2.77 6.89 -1.80
C LYS A 94 -3.76 7.98 -2.21
N ALA A 95 -3.52 8.66 -3.33
CA ALA A 95 -4.41 9.67 -3.88
C ALA A 95 -5.75 9.05 -4.27
N PHE A 96 -5.76 7.94 -5.02
CA PHE A 96 -6.99 7.23 -5.36
C PHE A 96 -7.78 6.79 -4.12
N ARG A 97 -7.08 6.31 -3.07
CA ARG A 97 -7.72 5.94 -1.80
C ARG A 97 -8.32 7.16 -1.07
N ILE A 98 -7.69 8.34 -1.14
CA ILE A 98 -8.28 9.58 -0.58
C ILE A 98 -9.55 9.95 -1.33
N GLN A 99 -9.50 9.96 -2.67
CA GLN A 99 -10.66 10.24 -3.51
C GLN A 99 -11.80 9.27 -3.23
N SER A 100 -11.48 7.97 -3.17
CA SER A 100 -12.47 6.92 -2.96
C SER A 100 -13.09 6.89 -1.56
N ASP A 101 -12.30 7.12 -0.51
CA ASP A 101 -12.77 6.95 0.87
C ASP A 101 -13.45 8.22 1.40
N TYR A 102 -13.04 9.41 0.94
CA TYR A 102 -13.37 10.67 1.63
C TYR A 102 -13.94 11.76 0.73
N GLU A 103 -13.71 11.71 -0.57
CA GLU A 103 -14.21 12.75 -1.48
C GLU A 103 -15.60 12.37 -2.01
N ASN A 104 -16.44 13.38 -2.27
CA ASN A 104 -17.75 13.17 -2.86
C ASN A 104 -17.63 13.01 -4.39
N LEU A 105 -16.98 11.93 -4.82
CA LEU A 105 -16.70 11.60 -6.21
C LEU A 105 -17.14 10.17 -6.52
N GLU A 106 -17.72 9.96 -7.71
CA GLU A 106 -18.03 8.62 -8.19
C GLU A 106 -16.75 7.90 -8.63
N ILE A 107 -16.48 6.75 -8.01
CA ILE A 107 -15.42 5.85 -8.45
C ILE A 107 -16.01 4.85 -9.42
N ASN A 108 -15.49 4.86 -10.65
CA ASN A 108 -15.93 3.95 -11.71
C ASN A 108 -14.96 2.78 -11.90
N HIS A 109 -15.36 1.84 -12.77
CA HIS A 109 -14.58 0.66 -13.13
C HIS A 109 -13.15 0.98 -13.61
N SER A 110 -12.95 2.09 -14.33
CA SER A 110 -11.64 2.47 -14.87
C SER A 110 -10.66 2.82 -13.74
N ILE A 111 -11.09 3.66 -12.80
CA ILE A 111 -10.28 4.06 -11.64
C ILE A 111 -9.96 2.85 -10.76
N SER A 112 -10.97 2.02 -10.47
CA SER A 112 -10.77 0.81 -9.65
C SER A 112 -9.82 -0.19 -10.31
N SER A 113 -9.96 -0.42 -11.62
CA SER A 113 -9.07 -1.32 -12.38
C SER A 113 -7.64 -0.80 -12.43
N PHE A 114 -7.46 0.51 -12.56
CA PHE A 114 -6.14 1.14 -12.54
C PHE A 114 -5.47 1.02 -11.17
N ALA A 115 -6.23 1.24 -10.09
CA ALA A 115 -5.75 1.03 -8.73
C ALA A 115 -5.32 -0.44 -8.48
N LEU A 116 -6.14 -1.41 -8.90
CA LEU A 116 -5.80 -2.83 -8.79
C LEU A 116 -4.54 -3.18 -9.57
N THR A 117 -4.46 -2.79 -10.84
CA THR A 117 -3.30 -3.09 -11.71
C THR A 117 -2.00 -2.51 -11.12
N LYS A 118 -2.07 -1.27 -10.61
CA LYS A 118 -0.93 -0.60 -9.98
C LYS A 118 -0.54 -1.29 -8.66
N SER A 119 -1.51 -1.75 -7.88
CA SER A 119 -1.30 -2.55 -6.66
C SER A 119 -0.58 -3.86 -6.97
N GLU A 120 -1.07 -4.63 -7.95
CA GLU A 120 -0.44 -5.90 -8.37
C GLU A 120 0.99 -5.72 -8.86
N THR A 121 1.22 -4.66 -9.65
CA THR A 121 2.55 -4.32 -10.17
C THR A 121 3.50 -3.98 -9.02
N LEU A 122 3.08 -3.12 -8.09
CA LEU A 122 3.88 -2.78 -6.91
C LEU A 122 4.16 -4.01 -6.05
N LEU A 123 3.17 -4.86 -5.78
CA LEU A 123 3.36 -6.07 -4.98
C LEU A 123 4.38 -7.04 -5.59
N LYS A 124 4.44 -7.12 -6.93
CA LYS A 124 5.49 -7.89 -7.64
C LYS A 124 6.85 -7.23 -7.46
N GLU A 125 6.95 -5.91 -7.65
CA GLU A 125 8.20 -5.16 -7.47
C GLU A 125 8.75 -5.27 -6.05
N LEU A 126 7.89 -5.16 -5.04
CA LEU A 126 8.26 -5.25 -3.61
C LEU A 126 8.81 -6.63 -3.21
N LYS A 127 8.57 -7.69 -3.98
CA LYS A 127 9.19 -9.02 -3.74
C LYS A 127 10.66 -9.06 -4.18
N THR A 128 11.08 -8.11 -5.03
CA THR A 128 12.43 -8.06 -5.62
C THR A 128 13.36 -7.06 -4.94
N ILE A 129 12.88 -6.39 -3.88
CA ILE A 129 13.62 -5.37 -3.12
C ILE A 129 14.07 -5.99 -1.81
#